data_AF-A0A2E4H1C9-F1
#
_entry.id   AF-A0A2E4H1C9-F1
#
_cell.length_a   1.000
_cell.length_b   1.000
_cell.length_c   1.000
_cell.angle_alpha   90.00
_cell.angle_beta   90.00
_cell.angle_gamma   90.00
#
_symmetry.space_group_name_H-M   'P 1'
#
loop_
_entity.id
_entity.type
_entity.pdbx_description
1 polymer ?
#
loop_
_entity_poly.entity_id
_entity_poly.type
_entity_poly.pdbx_seq_one_letter_code
_entity_poly.pdbx_strand_id
1 'polypeptide(L)'
;MSNWEKWTKKYVWDDEKTPFFISIEKLTKLQAKKELFLYLLFVGTPFGLIGFMSLAGITRGEHLGYLFLLIYSVTIMISLYFISATKSSYAAFYSATAPLVLFLFLLIDGFPPKLHEVGQSALLVFLLLWLRYAMRIIRICRRFPNMREGVATPPTW
;
A
#
# COMPACT_ATOMS: atom_id res chain seq x y z
N MET A 1 31.97 -1.34 9.43
CA MET A 1 30.54 -1.23 9.03
C MET A 1 29.73 -0.90 10.27
N SER A 2 28.96 0.17 10.23
CA SER A 2 28.14 0.60 11.38
C SER A 2 27.04 -0.45 11.66
N ASN A 3 26.63 -0.61 12.92
CA ASN A 3 25.56 -1.55 13.27
C ASN A 3 24.27 -1.25 12.51
N TRP A 4 23.98 0.02 12.23
CA TRP A 4 22.82 0.45 11.45
C TRP A 4 22.77 -0.14 10.02
N GLU A 5 23.92 -0.18 9.34
CA GLU A 5 24.04 -0.71 7.99
C GLU A 5 23.76 -2.22 7.95
N LYS A 6 24.21 -2.96 8.98
CA LYS A 6 23.90 -4.39 9.12
C LYS A 6 22.41 -4.64 9.32
N TRP A 7 21.74 -3.82 10.15
CA TRP A 7 20.30 -3.99 10.42
C TRP A 7 19.45 -3.62 9.21
N THR A 8 19.73 -2.49 8.56
CA THR A 8 19.02 -2.10 7.32
C THR A 8 19.17 -3.17 6.24
N LYS A 9 20.37 -3.72 6.04
CA LYS A 9 20.59 -4.80 5.08
C LYS A 9 19.86 -6.10 5.45
N LYS A 10 19.80 -6.43 6.75
CA LYS A 10 19.14 -7.64 7.27
C LYS A 10 17.61 -7.60 7.21
N TYR A 11 17.00 -6.42 7.19
CA TYR A 11 15.53 -6.29 7.25
C TYR A 11 14.90 -5.69 5.99
N VAL A 12 15.56 -4.71 5.36
CA VAL A 12 15.03 -4.02 4.17
C VAL A 12 15.49 -4.70 2.87
N TRP A 13 16.66 -5.35 2.88
CA TRP A 13 17.22 -6.08 1.73
C TRP A 13 17.17 -7.61 1.89
N ASP A 14 16.28 -8.11 2.74
CA ASP A 14 16.08 -9.55 2.92
C ASP A 14 15.08 -10.04 1.87
N ASP A 15 15.58 -10.67 0.82
CA ASP A 15 14.79 -11.24 -0.28
C ASP A 15 13.75 -12.26 0.19
N GLU A 16 13.89 -12.87 1.37
CA GLU A 16 12.87 -13.76 1.92
C GLU A 16 11.73 -12.99 2.59
N LYS A 17 12.01 -11.83 3.22
CA LYS A 17 11.02 -11.07 4.01
C LYS A 17 10.43 -9.87 3.26
N THR A 18 11.22 -9.18 2.46
CA THR A 18 10.91 -7.92 1.77
C THR A 18 11.33 -7.96 0.28
N PRO A 19 10.71 -8.84 -0.54
CA PRO A 19 11.11 -9.13 -1.93
C PRO A 19 10.72 -8.03 -2.93
N PHE A 20 10.90 -6.75 -2.60
CA PHE A 20 10.49 -5.62 -3.44
C PHE A 20 11.27 -5.53 -4.76
N PHE A 21 12.53 -5.95 -4.74
CA PHE A 21 13.44 -5.87 -5.89
C PHE A 21 13.44 -7.13 -6.76
N ILE A 22 12.77 -8.21 -6.30
CA ILE A 22 12.67 -9.44 -7.07
C ILE A 22 11.65 -9.25 -8.20
N SER A 23 12.05 -9.60 -9.42
CA SER A 23 11.15 -9.63 -10.57
C SER A 23 9.95 -10.53 -10.28
N ILE A 24 8.74 -10.09 -10.64
CA ILE A 24 7.48 -10.80 -10.39
C ILE A 24 7.51 -12.24 -10.94
N GLU A 25 8.26 -12.48 -12.01
CA GLU A 25 8.40 -13.80 -12.64
C GLU A 25 9.13 -14.83 -11.79
N LYS A 26 10.01 -14.37 -10.90
CA LYS A 26 10.83 -15.19 -9.99
C LYS A 26 10.23 -15.28 -8.58
N LEU A 27 9.12 -14.59 -8.32
CA LEU A 27 8.50 -14.50 -7.01
C LEU A 27 7.83 -15.83 -6.62
N THR A 28 8.11 -16.31 -5.42
CA THR A 28 7.39 -17.46 -4.85
C THR A 28 6.07 -17.04 -4.23
N LYS A 29 5.12 -17.98 -4.06
CA LYS A 29 3.84 -17.71 -3.37
C LYS A 29 4.03 -17.19 -1.94
N LEU A 30 5.05 -17.67 -1.22
CA LEU A 30 5.34 -17.23 0.15
C LEU A 30 5.79 -15.75 0.18
N GLN A 31 6.73 -15.40 -0.69
CA GLN A 31 7.20 -14.02 -0.88
C GLN A 31 6.06 -13.10 -1.31
N ALA A 32 5.23 -13.54 -2.25
CA ALA A 32 4.05 -12.80 -2.70
C ALA A 32 3.08 -12.52 -1.54
N LYS A 33 2.80 -13.51 -0.69
CA LYS A 33 1.93 -13.31 0.49
C LYS A 33 2.50 -12.26 1.46
N LYS A 34 3.81 -12.28 1.72
CA LYS A 34 4.46 -11.27 2.57
C LYS A 34 4.37 -9.87 1.98
N GLU A 35 4.61 -9.74 0.67
CA GLU A 35 4.52 -8.45 -0.02
C GLU A 35 3.09 -7.90 -0.05
N LEU A 36 2.10 -8.76 -0.33
CA LEU A 36 0.69 -8.41 -0.21
C LEU A 36 0.35 -7.94 1.20
N PHE A 37 0.79 -8.66 2.23
CA PHE A 37 0.57 -8.26 3.63
C PHE A 37 1.17 -6.88 3.95
N LEU A 38 2.39 -6.58 3.48
CA LEU A 38 3.01 -5.27 3.65
C LEU A 38 2.21 -4.17 2.95
N TYR A 39 1.71 -4.43 1.73
CA TYR A 39 0.83 -3.50 1.03
C TYR A 39 -0.48 -3.26 1.79
N LEU A 40 -1.07 -4.32 2.34
CA LEU A 40 -2.29 -4.23 3.15
C LEU A 40 -2.10 -3.36 4.39
N LEU A 41 -0.98 -3.51 5.11
CA LEU A 41 -0.64 -2.64 6.23
C LEU A 41 -0.45 -1.20 5.76
N PHE A 42 0.36 -1.00 4.71
CA PHE A 42 0.70 0.32 4.22
C PHE A 42 -0.53 1.13 3.75
N VAL A 43 -1.48 0.51 3.04
CA VAL A 43 -2.70 1.19 2.60
C VAL A 43 -3.79 1.15 3.69
N GLY A 44 -3.90 0.04 4.42
CA GLY A 44 -4.95 -0.14 5.42
C GLY A 44 -4.81 0.78 6.62
N THR A 45 -3.59 1.06 7.08
CA THR A 45 -3.35 1.97 8.20
C THR A 45 -3.86 3.40 7.93
N PRO A 46 -3.46 4.11 6.86
CA PRO A 46 -3.96 5.45 6.60
C PRO A 46 -5.45 5.48 6.30
N PHE A 47 -6.00 4.53 5.53
CA PHE A 47 -7.44 4.50 5.24
C PHE A 47 -8.29 4.10 6.43
N GLY A 48 -7.78 3.27 7.34
CA GLY A 48 -8.42 3.00 8.63
C GLY A 48 -8.50 4.26 9.48
N LEU A 49 -7.42 5.05 9.54
CA LEU A 49 -7.41 6.34 10.24
C LEU A 49 -8.34 7.36 9.58
N ILE A 50 -8.32 7.50 8.26
CA ILE A 50 -9.21 8.41 7.53
C ILE A 50 -10.68 8.03 7.75
N GLY A 51 -11.01 6.74 7.68
CA GLY A 51 -12.36 6.25 7.97
C GLY A 51 -12.80 6.58 9.39
N PHE A 52 -11.93 6.35 10.38
CA PHE A 52 -12.23 6.68 11.78
C PHE A 52 -12.40 8.19 12.00
N MET A 53 -11.51 9.02 11.45
CA MET A 53 -11.62 10.48 11.52
C MET A 53 -12.89 10.99 10.84
N SER A 54 -13.26 10.39 9.70
CA SER A 54 -14.47 10.75 8.97
C SER A 54 -15.73 10.41 9.77
N LEU A 55 -15.77 9.25 10.41
CA LEU A 55 -16.85 8.87 11.32
C LEU A 55 -16.98 9.86 12.49
N ALA A 56 -15.85 10.25 13.10
CA ALA A 56 -15.85 11.25 14.17
C ALA A 56 -16.29 12.65 13.71
N GLY A 57 -16.00 13.03 12.46
CA GLY A 57 -16.49 14.29 11.88
C GLY A 57 -18.01 14.28 11.67
N ILE A 58 -18.56 13.14 11.20
CA ILE A 58 -20.01 12.99 11.02
C ILE A 58 -20.77 13.10 12.35
N THR A 59 -20.28 12.47 13.42
CA THR A 59 -20.94 12.53 14.73
C THR A 59 -20.93 13.93 15.36
N ARG A 60 -19.99 14.78 14.94
CA ARG A 60 -19.92 16.20 15.34
C ARG A 60 -20.82 17.11 14.49
N GLY A 61 -21.57 16.55 13.53
CA GLY A 61 -22.44 17.31 12.64
C GLY A 61 -21.68 18.14 11.60
N GLU A 62 -20.46 17.74 11.23
CA GLU A 62 -19.67 18.43 10.21
C GLU A 62 -20.19 18.18 8.77
N HIS A 63 -19.54 18.79 7.78
CA HIS A 63 -19.94 18.76 6.37
C HIS A 63 -20.15 17.36 5.78
N LEU A 64 -21.03 17.27 4.77
CA LEU A 64 -21.31 16.04 3.99
C LEU A 64 -20.05 15.40 3.35
N GLY A 65 -18.95 16.14 3.19
CA GLY A 65 -17.69 15.61 2.68
C GLY A 65 -17.15 14.43 3.48
N TYR A 66 -17.34 14.42 4.80
CA TYR A 66 -16.89 13.31 5.65
C TYR A 66 -17.66 12.01 5.38
N LEU A 67 -18.91 12.08 4.93
CA LEU A 67 -19.68 10.90 4.53
C LEU A 67 -19.04 10.24 3.30
N PHE A 68 -18.67 11.03 2.29
CA PHE A 68 -18.02 10.51 1.08
C PHE A 68 -16.64 9.90 1.40
N LEU A 69 -15.85 10.56 2.27
CA LEU A 69 -14.57 10.04 2.71
C LEU A 69 -14.70 8.75 3.51
N LEU A 70 -15.71 8.64 4.37
CA LEU A 70 -16.00 7.41 5.12
C LEU A 70 -16.36 6.27 4.16
N ILE A 71 -17.29 6.49 3.24
CA ILE A 71 -17.72 5.49 2.24
C ILE A 71 -16.51 5.02 1.44
N TYR A 72 -15.71 5.95 0.91
CA TYR A 72 -14.52 5.61 0.13
C TYR A 72 -13.47 4.85 0.96
N SER A 73 -13.27 5.23 2.22
CA SER A 73 -12.33 4.53 3.09
C SER A 73 -12.77 3.10 3.38
N VAL A 74 -14.07 2.89 3.61
CA VAL A 74 -14.65 1.56 3.80
C VAL A 74 -14.52 0.71 2.55
N THR A 75 -14.79 1.24 1.36
CA THR A 75 -14.65 0.46 0.11
C THR A 75 -13.20 0.08 -0.18
N ILE A 76 -12.23 0.96 0.13
CA ILE A 76 -10.80 0.62 0.05
C ILE A 76 -10.46 -0.51 1.03
N MET A 77 -10.93 -0.44 2.28
CA MET A 77 -10.70 -1.50 3.28
C MET A 77 -11.31 -2.84 2.86
N ILE A 78 -12.52 -2.83 2.27
CA ILE A 78 -13.16 -4.02 1.71
C ILE A 78 -12.30 -4.60 0.57
N SER A 79 -11.78 -3.74 -0.31
CA SER A 79 -10.88 -4.18 -1.38
C SER A 79 -9.61 -4.83 -0.83
N LEU A 80 -8.97 -4.24 0.18
CA LEU A 80 -7.81 -4.83 0.85
C LEU A 80 -8.12 -6.21 1.43
N TYR A 81 -9.30 -6.37 2.06
CA TYR A 81 -9.75 -7.68 2.53
C TYR A 81 -9.84 -8.71 1.39
N PHE A 82 -10.40 -8.34 0.23
CA PHE A 82 -10.44 -9.24 -0.94
C PHE A 82 -9.04 -9.56 -1.49
N ILE A 83 -8.09 -8.62 -1.46
CA ILE A 83 -6.69 -8.92 -1.80
C ILE A 83 -6.12 -9.95 -0.82
N SER A 84 -6.39 -9.81 0.48
CA SER A 84 -5.95 -10.78 1.50
C SER A 84 -6.56 -12.16 1.31
N ALA A 85 -7.88 -12.23 1.10
CA ALA A 85 -8.62 -13.48 1.07
C ALA A 85 -8.43 -14.21 -0.26
N THR A 86 -8.79 -13.55 -1.37
CA THR A 86 -8.91 -14.18 -2.69
C THR A 86 -7.77 -13.83 -3.63
N LYS A 87 -6.91 -12.86 -3.27
CA LYS A 87 -5.82 -12.37 -4.14
C LYS A 87 -6.37 -11.86 -5.47
N SER A 88 -7.58 -11.30 -5.43
CA SER A 88 -8.27 -10.79 -6.60
C SER A 88 -7.51 -9.62 -7.24
N SER A 89 -7.34 -9.71 -8.55
CA SER A 89 -6.69 -8.65 -9.34
C SER A 89 -7.58 -7.41 -9.47
N TYR A 90 -8.90 -7.59 -9.47
CA TYR A 90 -9.85 -6.48 -9.54
C TYR A 90 -9.84 -5.65 -8.26
N ALA A 91 -9.74 -6.31 -7.10
CA ALA A 91 -9.56 -5.63 -5.82
C ALA A 91 -8.25 -4.84 -5.80
N ALA A 92 -7.14 -5.45 -6.24
CA ALA A 92 -5.86 -4.73 -6.39
C ALA A 92 -5.98 -3.49 -7.28
N PHE A 93 -6.71 -3.56 -8.39
CA PHE A 93 -6.97 -2.41 -9.26
C PHE A 93 -7.76 -1.31 -8.54
N TYR A 94 -8.81 -1.67 -7.80
CA TYR A 94 -9.57 -0.70 -7.01
C TYR A 94 -8.70 -0.02 -5.95
N SER A 95 -7.82 -0.76 -5.27
CA SER A 95 -6.89 -0.18 -4.28
C SER A 95 -5.89 0.81 -4.89
N ALA A 96 -5.55 0.66 -6.19
CA ALA A 96 -4.68 1.59 -6.90
C ALA A 96 -5.35 2.94 -7.18
N THR A 97 -6.67 3.06 -6.99
CA THR A 97 -7.35 4.36 -7.04
C THR A 97 -6.94 5.28 -5.89
N ALA A 98 -6.49 4.74 -4.76
CA ALA A 98 -6.08 5.52 -3.59
C ALA A 98 -4.99 6.57 -3.89
N PRO A 99 -3.80 6.20 -4.42
CA PRO A 99 -2.80 7.18 -4.80
C PRO A 99 -3.27 8.09 -5.94
N LEU A 100 -4.17 7.64 -6.82
CA LEU A 100 -4.72 8.47 -7.90
C LEU A 100 -5.66 9.54 -7.38
N VAL A 101 -6.55 9.22 -6.45
CA VAL A 101 -7.47 10.19 -5.82
C VAL A 101 -6.66 11.23 -5.07
N LEU A 102 -5.64 10.82 -4.30
CA LEU A 102 -4.76 11.76 -3.61
C LEU A 102 -3.95 12.64 -4.59
N PHE A 103 -3.51 12.07 -5.71
CA PHE A 103 -2.84 12.83 -6.76
C PHE A 103 -3.77 13.87 -7.42
N LEU A 104 -5.01 13.48 -7.76
CA LEU A 104 -6.01 14.38 -8.32
C LEU A 104 -6.38 15.50 -7.34
N PHE A 105 -6.52 15.17 -6.05
CA PHE A 105 -6.76 16.14 -4.98
C PHE A 105 -5.65 17.22 -4.95
N LEU A 106 -4.38 16.80 -5.01
CA LEU A 106 -3.26 17.75 -5.05
C LEU A 106 -3.20 18.58 -6.34
N LEU A 107 -3.72 18.08 -7.47
CA LEU A 107 -3.80 18.86 -8.71
C LEU A 107 -4.91 19.91 -8.69
N ILE A 108 -6.04 19.62 -8.04
CA ILE A 108 -7.20 20.52 -7.98
C ILE A 108 -7.04 21.55 -6.87
N ASP A 109 -6.77 21.09 -5.65
CA ASP A 109 -6.72 21.93 -4.45
C ASP A 109 -5.31 22.47 -4.16
N GLY A 110 -4.30 21.99 -4.91
CA GLY A 110 -2.91 22.36 -4.75
C GLY A 110 -2.23 21.67 -3.56
N PHE A 111 -0.96 21.99 -3.36
CA PHE A 111 -0.21 21.51 -2.20
C PHE A 111 -0.58 22.30 -0.94
N PRO A 112 -0.55 21.67 0.25
CA PRO A 112 -0.78 22.38 1.49
C PRO A 112 0.17 23.58 1.65
N PRO A 113 -0.32 24.78 1.97
CA PRO A 113 0.49 26.01 1.95
C PRO A 113 1.57 26.04 3.03
N LYS A 114 1.44 25.20 4.07
CA LYS A 114 2.45 25.04 5.13
C LYS A 114 3.60 24.10 4.75
N LEU A 115 3.49 23.42 3.60
CA LEU A 115 4.49 22.44 3.16
C LEU A 115 5.54 23.14 2.30
N HIS A 116 6.78 23.14 2.78
CA HIS A 116 7.92 23.68 2.05
C HIS A 116 8.09 22.96 0.69
N GLU A 117 8.70 23.61 -0.30
CA GLU A 117 8.85 23.09 -1.68
C GLU A 117 9.48 21.69 -1.73
N VAL A 118 10.44 21.43 -0.84
CA VAL A 118 11.07 20.11 -0.67
C VAL A 118 10.04 19.05 -0.24
N GLY A 119 9.14 19.41 0.69
CA GLY A 119 8.07 18.52 1.14
C GLY A 119 7.04 18.24 0.05
N GLN A 120 6.74 19.24 -0.79
CA GLN A 120 5.84 19.08 -1.94
C GLN A 120 6.43 18.11 -2.96
N SER A 121 7.72 18.29 -3.29
CA SER A 121 8.46 17.40 -4.20
C SER A 121 8.54 15.98 -3.65
N ALA A 122 8.82 15.82 -2.36
CA ALA A 122 8.87 14.53 -1.69
C ALA A 122 7.51 13.82 -1.71
N LEU A 123 6.41 14.54 -1.48
CA LEU A 123 5.06 14.00 -1.55
C LEU A 123 4.71 13.51 -2.96
N LEU A 124 5.10 14.27 -3.99
CA LEU A 124 4.88 13.88 -5.38
C LEU A 124 5.68 12.62 -5.75
N VAL A 125 6.97 12.56 -5.37
CA VAL A 125 7.80 11.36 -5.56
C VAL A 125 7.20 10.17 -4.82
N PHE A 126 6.77 10.35 -3.58
CA PHE A 126 6.11 9.30 -2.79
C PHE A 126 4.84 8.78 -3.48
N LEU A 127 4.00 9.65 -4.03
CA LEU A 127 2.79 9.26 -4.77
C LEU A 127 3.11 8.46 -6.02
N LEU A 128 4.12 8.87 -6.79
CA LEU A 128 4.56 8.14 -7.97
C LEU A 128 5.11 6.75 -7.61
N LEU A 129 5.87 6.65 -6.51
CA LEU A 129 6.36 5.38 -5.99
C LEU A 129 5.22 4.48 -5.51
N TRP A 130 4.22 5.05 -4.82
CA TRP A 130 3.04 4.30 -4.39
C TRP A 130 2.24 3.80 -5.61
N LEU A 131 2.01 4.65 -6.62
CA LEU A 131 1.33 4.22 -7.84
C LEU A 131 2.09 3.10 -8.55
N ARG A 132 3.43 3.22 -8.68
CA ARG A 132 4.29 2.17 -9.22
C ARG A 132 4.17 0.87 -8.41
N TYR A 133 4.11 0.97 -7.08
CA TYR A 133 3.96 -0.16 -6.19
C TYR A 133 2.59 -0.82 -6.33
N ALA A 134 1.50 -0.05 -6.41
CA ALA A 134 0.15 -0.57 -6.65
C ALA A 134 0.07 -1.34 -7.99
N MET A 135 0.72 -0.84 -9.05
CA MET A 135 0.83 -1.55 -10.33
C MET A 135 1.61 -2.86 -10.23
N ARG A 136 2.58 -2.96 -9.32
CA ARG A 136 3.26 -4.23 -9.00
C ARG A 136 2.31 -5.19 -8.28
N ILE A 137 1.54 -4.72 -7.29
CA ILE A 137 0.56 -5.54 -6.57
C ILE A 137 -0.50 -6.13 -7.51
N ILE A 138 -1.02 -5.35 -8.46
CA ILE A 138 -1.95 -5.84 -9.49
C ILE A 138 -1.35 -7.02 -10.26
N ARG A 139 -0.08 -6.89 -10.68
CA ARG A 139 0.62 -7.95 -11.42
C ARG A 139 0.90 -9.18 -10.55
N ILE A 140 1.19 -9.01 -9.26
CA ILE A 140 1.34 -10.10 -8.30
C ILE A 140 0.02 -10.87 -8.18
N CYS A 141 -1.09 -10.18 -7.93
CA CYS A 141 -2.41 -10.82 -7.82
C CYS A 141 -2.79 -11.58 -9.09
N ARG A 142 -2.51 -11.02 -10.28
CA ARG A 142 -2.80 -11.69 -11.57
C ARG A 142 -2.02 -12.99 -11.74
N ARG A 143 -0.75 -13.01 -11.33
CA ARG A 143 0.13 -14.16 -11.50
C ARG A 143 0.07 -15.16 -10.34
N PHE A 144 -0.52 -14.77 -9.21
CA PHE A 144 -0.54 -15.54 -7.97
C PHE A 144 -0.93 -17.03 -8.12
N PRO A 145 -1.96 -17.41 -8.92
CA PRO A 145 -2.32 -18.82 -9.11
C PRO A 145 -1.20 -19.66 -9.73
N ASN A 146 -0.37 -19.04 -10.58
CA ASN A 146 0.67 -19.71 -11.38
C ASN A 146 2.07 -19.58 -10.78
N MET A 147 2.20 -19.02 -9.57
CA MET A 147 3.50 -18.89 -8.91
C MET A 147 3.98 -20.22 -8.34
N ARG A 148 5.30 -20.40 -8.26
CA ARG A 148 5.90 -21.57 -7.60
C ARG A 148 5.62 -21.50 -6.10
N GLU A 149 5.37 -22.65 -5.48
CA GLU A 149 5.34 -22.75 -4.02
C GLU A 149 6.71 -22.33 -3.47
N GLY A 150 6.71 -21.49 -2.43
CA GLY A 150 7.94 -21.13 -1.73
C GLY A 150 8.20 -22.16 -0.63
N VAL A 151 9.41 -22.68 -0.55
CA VAL A 151 9.83 -23.48 0.61
C VAL A 151 10.10 -22.51 1.76
N ALA A 152 9.40 -22.67 2.87
CA ALA A 152 9.78 -21.98 4.10
C ALA A 152 11.07 -22.64 4.58
N THR A 153 12.21 -21.99 4.35
CA THR A 153 13.47 -22.36 4.97
C THR A 153 13.27 -22.27 6.49
N PRO A 154 13.47 -23.37 7.25
CA PRO A 154 13.40 -23.28 8.71
C PRO A 154 14.45 -22.27 9.17
N PRO A 155 14.16 -21.47 10.21
CA PRO A 155 15.06 -20.41 10.58
C PRO A 155 16.38 -21.02 11.04
N THR A 156 17.45 -20.73 10.30
CA THR A 156 18.82 -21.01 10.72
C THR A 156 19.20 -19.96 11.75
N TRP A 157 18.84 -20.21 13.02
CA TRP A 157 19.39 -19.46 14.16
C TRP A 157 20.66 -20.14 14.63
#